data_AF-A0A7U7ET46-F1
#
_entry.id   AF-A0A7U7ET46-F1
#
_cell.length_a   1.000
_cell.length_b   1.000
_cell.length_c   1.000
_cell.angle_alpha   90.00
_cell.angle_beta   90.00
_cell.angle_gamma   90.00
#
_symmetry.space_group_name_H-M   'P 1'
#
loop_
_entity.id
_entity.type
_entity.pdbx_description
1 polymer ?
#
loop_
_entity_poly.entity_id
_entity_poly.type
_entity_poly.pdbx_seq_one_letter_code
_entity_poly.pdbx_strand_id
1 'polypeptide(L)'
;MYFNQSDKFEQLKKKILGISFNLPEGEEFTFHDLNSRANVQCSKAVQQNVGRWFAYFVKHAPRVPFIIIGKDTHGHLVYLKTGPNPHYNSNPSKGGVR
;
A
#
# COMPACT_ATOMS: atom_id res chain seq x y z
N MET A 1 11.62 -0.31 -28.73
CA MET A 1 11.50 0.50 -27.49
C MET A 1 11.45 -0.46 -26.31
N TYR A 2 12.57 -0.71 -25.63
CA TYR A 2 12.56 -1.45 -24.37
C TYR A 2 12.03 -0.49 -23.30
N PHE A 3 10.74 -0.60 -22.98
CA PHE A 3 10.18 0.10 -21.84
C PHE A 3 10.81 -0.51 -20.58
N ASN A 4 11.74 0.22 -19.96
CA ASN A 4 12.47 -0.28 -18.81
C ASN A 4 11.50 -0.54 -17.65
N GLN A 5 11.56 -1.74 -17.08
CA GLN A 5 10.69 -2.15 -15.98
C GLN A 5 10.84 -1.22 -14.76
N SER A 6 12.00 -0.58 -14.60
CA SER A 6 12.26 0.46 -13.59
C SER A 6 11.34 1.67 -13.73
N ASP A 7 11.10 2.14 -14.96
CA ASP A 7 10.29 3.34 -15.20
C ASP A 7 8.82 3.06 -14.87
N LYS A 8 8.35 1.85 -15.19
CA LYS A 8 7.00 1.40 -14.85
C LYS A 8 6.83 1.16 -13.35
N PHE A 9 7.85 0.64 -12.68
CA PHE A 9 7.86 0.54 -11.23
C PHE A 9 7.72 1.92 -10.58
N GLU A 10 8.55 2.89 -10.97
CA GLU A 10 8.50 4.25 -10.43
C GLU A 10 7.19 4.96 -10.75
N GLN A 11 6.67 4.82 -11.97
CA GLN A 11 5.40 5.39 -12.39
C GLN A 11 4.23 4.84 -11.56
N LEU A 12 4.15 3.51 -11.40
CA LEU A 12 3.11 2.88 -10.59
C LEU A 12 3.26 3.28 -9.12
N LYS A 13 4.47 3.22 -8.56
CA LYS A 13 4.77 3.63 -7.18
C LYS A 13 4.27 5.04 -6.88
N LYS A 14 4.58 6.02 -7.74
CA LYS A 14 4.15 7.42 -7.56
C LYS A 14 2.63 7.57 -7.60
N LYS A 15 1.94 6.90 -8.52
CA LYS A 15 0.47 6.92 -8.59
C LYS A 15 -0.18 6.28 -7.37
N ILE A 16 0.31 5.12 -6.94
CA ILE A 16 -0.18 4.42 -5.74
C ILE A 16 -0.11 5.34 -4.53
N LEU A 17 1.05 5.99 -4.31
CA LEU A 17 1.21 6.96 -3.23
C LEU A 17 0.24 8.14 -3.37
N GLY A 18 0.16 8.76 -4.55
CA GLY A 18 -0.74 9.89 -4.78
C GLY A 18 -2.20 9.55 -4.47
N ILE A 19 -2.66 8.36 -4.87
CA ILE A 19 -4.03 7.91 -4.58
C ILE A 19 -4.19 7.63 -3.07
N SER A 20 -3.29 6.84 -2.46
CA SER A 20 -3.41 6.46 -1.05
C SER A 20 -3.37 7.67 -0.11
N PHE A 21 -2.52 8.66 -0.41
CA PHE A 21 -2.44 9.87 0.41
C PHE A 21 -3.69 10.76 0.31
N ASN A 22 -4.43 10.68 -0.79
CA ASN A 22 -5.66 11.45 -1.01
C ASN A 22 -6.94 10.72 -0.56
N LEU A 23 -6.84 9.49 -0.03
CA LEU A 23 -8.00 8.82 0.56
C LEU A 23 -8.47 9.57 1.83
N PRO A 24 -9.79 9.65 2.06
CA PRO A 24 -10.35 10.15 3.30
C PRO A 24 -9.93 9.30 4.51
N GLU A 25 -9.79 9.96 5.65
CA GLU A 25 -9.50 9.29 6.92
C GLU A 25 -10.58 8.26 7.26
N GLY A 26 -10.18 7.10 7.74
CA GLY A 26 -11.07 5.98 8.02
C GLY A 26 -11.37 5.09 6.80
N GLU A 27 -10.92 5.43 5.59
CA GLU A 27 -11.10 4.54 4.43
C GLU A 27 -10.21 3.30 4.54
N GLU A 28 -10.84 2.14 4.45
CA GLU A 28 -10.18 0.86 4.24
C GLU A 28 -9.91 0.64 2.75
N PHE A 29 -8.72 0.15 2.41
CA PHE A 29 -8.34 -0.09 1.04
C PHE A 29 -7.34 -1.23 0.92
N THR A 30 -7.27 -1.83 -0.28
CA THR A 30 -6.23 -2.80 -0.63
C THR A 30 -5.28 -2.21 -1.67
N PHE A 31 -4.12 -2.85 -1.85
CA PHE A 31 -3.24 -2.51 -2.98
C PHE A 31 -3.93 -2.75 -4.34
N HIS A 32 -4.85 -3.72 -4.41
CA HIS A 32 -5.60 -4.02 -5.63
C HIS A 32 -6.49 -2.86 -6.05
N ASP A 33 -7.17 -2.21 -5.09
CA ASP A 33 -8.01 -1.04 -5.34
C ASP A 33 -7.17 0.12 -5.88
N LEU A 34 -6.03 0.40 -5.23
CA LEU A 34 -5.10 1.44 -5.67
C LEU A 34 -4.54 1.16 -7.06
N ASN A 35 -4.14 -0.08 -7.34
CA ASN A 35 -3.58 -0.49 -8.62
C ASN A 35 -4.61 -0.36 -9.75
N SER A 36 -5.86 -0.72 -9.49
CA SER A 36 -6.98 -0.54 -10.42
C SER A 36 -7.23 0.94 -10.72
N ARG A 37 -7.25 1.80 -9.68
CA ARG A 37 -7.37 3.27 -9.84
C ARG A 37 -6.16 3.90 -10.54
N ALA A 38 -4.95 3.38 -10.33
CA ALA A 38 -3.73 3.90 -10.95
C ALA A 38 -3.68 3.68 -12.47
N ASN A 39 -4.31 2.58 -12.95
CA ASN A 39 -4.45 2.23 -14.37
C ASN A 39 -3.13 2.39 -15.16
N VAL A 40 -2.03 1.86 -14.62
CA VAL A 40 -0.73 1.84 -15.30
C VAL A 40 -0.57 0.52 -16.02
N GLN A 41 -0.50 0.54 -17.35
CA GLN A 41 -0.13 -0.64 -18.12
C GLN A 41 1.31 -1.05 -17.81
N CYS A 42 1.46 -2.19 -17.12
CA CYS A 42 2.72 -2.78 -16.72
C CYS A 42 2.56 -4.29 -16.49
N SER A 43 3.67 -5.02 -16.43
CA SER A 43 3.65 -6.46 -16.18
C SER A 43 3.19 -6.80 -14.77
N LYS A 44 2.68 -8.04 -14.59
CA LYS A 44 2.31 -8.57 -13.27
C LYS A 44 3.48 -8.53 -12.27
N ALA A 45 4.70 -8.74 -12.75
CA ALA A 45 5.91 -8.66 -11.93
C ALA A 45 6.13 -7.26 -11.36
N VAL A 46 5.94 -6.20 -12.17
CA VAL A 46 6.02 -4.81 -11.70
C VAL A 46 4.94 -4.53 -10.65
N GLN A 47 3.70 -4.96 -10.90
CA GLN A 47 2.60 -4.78 -9.94
C GLN A 47 2.90 -5.48 -8.59
N GLN A 48 3.39 -6.72 -8.63
CA GLN A 48 3.77 -7.47 -7.43
C GLN A 48 4.93 -6.82 -6.68
N ASN A 49 5.95 -6.32 -7.40
CA ASN A 49 7.09 -5.64 -6.78
C ASN A 49 6.65 -4.33 -6.11
N VAL A 50 5.79 -3.52 -6.74
CA VAL A 50 5.26 -2.30 -6.11
C VAL A 50 4.36 -2.65 -4.93
N GLY A 51 3.55 -3.71 -5.01
CA GLY A 51 2.75 -4.19 -3.88
C GLY A 51 3.59 -4.62 -2.68
N ARG A 52 4.69 -5.36 -2.91
CA ARG A 52 5.65 -5.74 -1.85
C ARG A 52 6.33 -4.51 -1.25
N TRP A 53 6.77 -3.58 -2.10
CA TRP A 53 7.36 -2.32 -1.66
C TRP A 53 6.38 -1.50 -0.81
N PHE A 54 5.11 -1.40 -1.22
CA PHE A 54 4.09 -0.64 -0.49
C PHE A 54 3.82 -1.25 0.89
N ALA A 55 3.68 -2.57 0.97
CA ALA A 55 3.51 -3.27 2.25
C ALA A 55 4.71 -3.04 3.20
N TYR A 56 5.93 -3.06 2.65
CA TYR A 56 7.14 -2.76 3.42
C TYR A 56 7.19 -1.30 3.87
N PHE A 57 6.85 -0.37 2.99
CA PHE A 57 6.74 1.06 3.28
C PHE A 57 5.77 1.33 4.43
N VAL A 58 4.55 0.78 4.38
CA VAL A 58 3.56 0.95 5.46
C VAL A 58 4.06 0.37 6.79
N LYS A 59 4.74 -0.78 6.75
CA LYS A 59 5.19 -1.49 7.97
C LYS A 59 6.40 -0.84 8.65
N HIS A 60 7.29 -0.23 7.87
CA HIS A 60 8.61 0.18 8.34
C HIS A 60 8.89 1.68 8.26
N ALA A 61 8.18 2.43 7.41
CA ALA A 61 8.37 3.87 7.35
C ALA A 61 7.71 4.54 8.56
N PRO A 62 8.44 5.38 9.32
CA PRO A 62 7.86 6.12 10.42
C PRO A 62 6.84 7.14 9.91
N ARG A 63 5.79 7.39 10.72
CA ARG A 63 4.82 8.50 10.52
C ARG A 63 4.05 8.48 9.19
N VAL A 64 3.89 7.31 8.58
CA VAL A 64 2.98 7.16 7.45
C VAL A 64 1.53 7.14 7.96
N PRO A 65 0.57 7.76 7.25
CA PRO A 65 -0.84 7.80 7.64
C PRO A 65 -1.59 6.53 7.23
N PHE A 66 -0.93 5.37 7.36
CA PHE A 66 -1.45 4.07 6.94
C PHE A 66 -1.07 3.03 7.98
N ILE A 67 -2.00 2.12 8.28
CA ILE A 67 -1.72 0.91 9.07
C ILE A 67 -2.25 -0.32 8.33
N ILE A 68 -1.65 -1.48 8.59
CA ILE A 68 -2.17 -2.78 8.12
C ILE A 68 -3.16 -3.28 9.16
N ILE A 69 -4.41 -3.52 8.78
CA ILE A 69 -5.47 -3.99 9.69
C ILE A 69 -5.80 -5.47 9.53
N GLY A 70 -5.33 -6.13 8.48
CA GLY A 70 -5.53 -7.56 8.30
C GLY A 70 -5.42 -7.99 6.85
N LYS A 71 -6.19 -9.01 6.48
CA LYS A 71 -6.36 -9.50 5.11
C LYS A 71 -7.83 -9.66 4.78
N ASP A 72 -8.19 -9.44 3.52
CA ASP A 72 -9.53 -9.72 3.01
C ASP A 72 -9.75 -11.22 2.78
N THR A 73 -10.95 -11.60 2.35
CA THR A 73 -11.31 -12.99 2.03
C THR A 73 -10.51 -13.58 0.85
N HIS A 74 -9.87 -12.73 0.04
CA HIS A 74 -9.02 -13.12 -1.09
C HIS A 74 -7.52 -13.16 -0.70
N GLY A 75 -7.18 -12.87 0.56
CA GLY A 75 -5.81 -12.86 1.07
C GLY A 75 -5.02 -11.59 0.76
N HIS A 76 -5.63 -10.54 0.21
CA HIS A 76 -4.99 -9.24 0.03
C HIS A 76 -4.85 -8.53 1.37
N LEU A 77 -3.72 -7.83 1.57
CA LEU A 77 -3.57 -6.96 2.73
C LEU A 77 -4.57 -5.81 2.67
N VAL A 78 -5.27 -5.61 3.78
CA VAL A 78 -6.17 -4.47 3.98
C VAL A 78 -5.44 -3.42 4.82
N TYR A 79 -5.49 -2.20 4.34
CA TYR A 79 -4.90 -1.03 4.95
C TYR A 79 -6.00 -0.08 5.41
N LEU A 80 -5.75 0.66 6.48
CA LEU A 80 -6.61 1.75 6.93
C LEU A 80 -5.88 3.07 6.74
N LYS A 81 -6.54 4.03 6.11
CA LYS A 81 -6.10 5.42 6.08
C LYS A 81 -6.31 6.03 7.46
N THR A 82 -5.22 6.34 8.15
CA THR A 82 -5.27 7.09 9.40
C THR A 82 -5.16 8.58 9.11
N GLY A 83 -5.58 9.44 10.04
CA GLY A 83 -5.29 10.87 9.97
C GLY A 83 -3.79 11.18 10.01
N PRO A 84 -3.40 12.47 9.88
CA PRO A 84 -2.01 12.91 9.94
C PRO A 84 -1.42 12.46 11.27
N ASN A 85 -0.64 11.39 11.23
CA ASN A 85 -0.24 10.60 12.39
C ASN A 85 0.59 11.45 13.38
N PRO A 86 0.04 11.85 14.54
CA PRO A 86 0.80 12.66 15.49
C PRO A 86 1.75 11.80 16.30
N HIS A 87 1.39 10.56 16.64
CA HIS A 87 2.18 9.72 17.54
C HIS A 87 1.87 8.24 17.35
N TYR A 88 2.95 7.48 17.22
CA TYR A 88 3.03 6.03 17.26
C TYR A 88 2.41 5.54 18.59
N ASN A 89 1.14 5.10 18.60
CA ASN A 89 0.70 4.22 19.67
C ASN A 89 1.10 2.82 19.25
N SER A 90 2.30 2.43 19.69
CA SER A 90 2.80 1.07 19.56
C SER A 90 1.85 0.13 20.29
N ASN A 91 0.93 -0.50 19.57
CA ASN A 91 0.30 -1.72 20.02
C ASN A 91 1.17 -2.91 19.58
N PRO A 92 1.92 -3.56 20.49
CA PRO A 92 2.51 -4.86 20.20
C PRO A 92 1.42 -5.92 20.33
N SER A 93 0.45 -5.95 19.41
CA SER A 93 -0.38 -7.14 19.22
C SER A 93 -0.05 -7.75 17.85
N LYS A 94 1.25 -8.04 17.68
CA LYS A 94 1.69 -9.12 16.81
C LYS A 94 1.65 -10.40 17.65
N GLY A 95 0.51 -11.06 17.65
CA GLY A 95 0.36 -12.36 18.27
C GLY A 95 -0.81 -13.05 17.63
N GLY A 96 -0.56 -13.79 16.55
CA GLY A 96 -1.54 -14.73 16.03
C GLY A 96 -1.91 -15.69 17.16
N VAL A 97 -3.19 -15.78 17.46
CA VAL A 97 -3.74 -16.90 18.22
C VAL A 97 -4.46 -17.77 17.20
N ARG A 98 -4.04 -19.03 17.18
CA ARG A 98 -4.58 -20.12 16.34
C ARG A 98 -6.06 -20.34 16.63
#